data_AF-A0A087D513-F1
#
_entry.id   AF-A0A087D513-F1
#
_cell.length_a   1.000
_cell.length_b   1.000
_cell.length_c   1.000
_cell.angle_alpha   90.00
_cell.angle_beta   90.00
_cell.angle_gamma   90.00
#
_symmetry.space_group_name_H-M   'P 1'
#
loop_
_entity.id
_entity.type
_entity.pdbx_description
1 polymer ?
#
loop_
_entity_poly.entity_id
_entity_poly.type
_entity_poly.pdbx_seq_one_letter_code
_entity_poly.pdbx_strand_id
1 'polypeptide(L)'
;MMVTNLISNPSAHVTLKPGEYTPITTIEKTPGTTYWCTVWLDVSGGSVTVDNCPGTFSKSQRIGWSFTSTIANPMNLSYKVVSGSPTVKVWNMVMCELGEYQANKALIDGLYFFDGDTMPLA
;
A
#
# COMPACT_ATOMS: atom_id res chain seq x y z
N MET A 1 5.60 -18.81 6.80
CA MET A 1 6.90 -18.15 6.51
C MET A 1 6.83 -16.77 7.14
N MET A 2 7.92 -16.19 7.61
CA MET A 2 7.87 -14.81 8.13
C MET A 2 7.65 -13.84 6.96
N VAL A 3 6.93 -12.74 7.20
CA VAL A 3 6.71 -11.63 6.27
C VAL A 3 7.47 -10.45 6.82
N THR A 4 8.30 -9.81 5.99
CA THR A 4 9.03 -8.60 6.36
C THR A 4 8.29 -7.39 5.82
N ASN A 5 7.66 -6.63 6.72
CA ASN A 5 6.97 -5.42 6.34
C ASN A 5 7.96 -4.27 6.16
N LEU A 6 8.07 -3.79 4.92
CA LEU A 6 8.93 -2.68 4.51
C LEU A 6 8.23 -1.33 4.64
N ILE A 7 7.10 -1.25 5.34
CA ILE A 7 6.46 0.00 5.74
C ILE A 7 6.98 0.43 7.11
N SER A 8 7.69 1.55 7.19
CA SER A 8 8.30 2.04 8.44
C SER A 8 7.30 2.39 9.55
N ASN A 9 6.04 2.67 9.21
CA ASN A 9 4.97 2.84 10.19
C ASN A 9 3.65 2.26 9.64
N PRO A 10 3.40 0.96 9.84
CA PRO A 10 2.24 0.26 9.28
C PRO A 10 0.89 0.82 9.74
N SER A 11 0.86 1.44 10.93
CA SER A 11 -0.32 2.03 11.56
C SER A 11 -0.54 3.51 11.23
N ALA A 12 0.38 4.13 10.46
CA ALA A 12 0.27 5.53 10.10
C ALA A 12 -1.01 5.83 9.32
N HIS A 13 -1.60 7.00 9.59
CA HIS A 13 -2.73 7.52 8.84
C HIS A 13 -2.23 8.64 7.93
N VAL A 14 -2.15 8.35 6.64
CA VAL A 14 -1.59 9.27 5.64
C VAL A 14 -2.73 9.84 4.80
N THR A 15 -2.78 11.16 4.68
CA THR A 15 -3.70 11.83 3.74
C THR A 15 -2.95 12.07 2.44
N LEU A 16 -3.48 11.55 1.34
CA LEU A 16 -2.86 11.72 0.03
C LEU A 16 -3.32 13.04 -0.60
N LYS A 17 -2.51 13.56 -1.51
CA LYS A 17 -2.87 14.71 -2.36
C LYS A 17 -2.96 14.30 -3.82
N PRO A 18 -3.92 14.83 -4.59
CA PRO A 18 -4.08 14.45 -5.98
C PRO A 18 -2.86 14.85 -6.81
N GLY A 19 -2.30 13.90 -7.56
CA GLY A 19 -1.15 14.10 -8.44
C GLY A 19 0.21 14.24 -7.74
N GLU A 20 0.27 14.17 -6.41
CA GLU A 20 1.52 14.23 -5.64
C GLU A 20 1.93 12.84 -5.13
N TYR A 21 3.22 12.52 -5.25
CA TYR A 21 3.79 11.33 -4.63
C TYR A 21 3.99 11.55 -3.13
N THR A 22 3.20 10.85 -2.33
CA THR A 22 3.30 10.88 -0.87
C THR A 22 4.04 9.63 -0.38
N PRO A 23 5.18 9.76 0.31
CA PRO A 23 5.90 8.60 0.85
C PRO A 23 5.07 7.92 1.96
N ILE A 24 5.03 6.60 1.94
CA ILE A 24 4.38 5.78 2.98
C ILE A 24 5.39 4.97 3.81
N THR A 25 6.66 4.99 3.43
CA THR A 25 7.77 4.36 4.14
C THR A 25 9.02 5.21 3.97
N THR A 26 10.00 5.03 4.85
CA THR A 26 11.36 5.55 4.69
C THR A 26 12.36 4.48 4.27
N ILE A 27 11.94 3.21 4.22
CA ILE A 27 12.77 2.08 3.80
C ILE A 27 12.83 2.05 2.27
N GLU A 28 14.04 2.00 1.71
CA GLU A 28 14.24 1.91 0.27
C GLU A 28 13.91 0.54 -0.29
N LYS A 29 13.40 0.53 -1.53
CA LYS A 29 13.18 -0.70 -2.30
C LYS A 29 14.46 -1.17 -2.96
N THR A 30 14.55 -2.47 -3.22
CA THR A 30 15.62 -3.06 -4.02
C THR A 30 15.20 -3.09 -5.50
N PRO A 31 15.95 -2.48 -6.43
CA PRO A 31 15.69 -2.59 -7.86
C PRO A 31 15.71 -4.05 -8.33
N GLY A 32 14.78 -4.41 -9.22
CA GLY A 32 14.61 -5.78 -9.72
C GLY A 32 13.75 -6.68 -8.84
N THR A 33 13.50 -6.29 -7.58
CA THR A 33 12.63 -7.07 -6.68
C THR A 33 11.16 -6.78 -6.94
N THR A 34 10.34 -7.85 -6.94
CA THR A 34 8.89 -7.73 -7.04
C THR A 34 8.27 -7.75 -5.66
N TYR A 35 7.46 -6.73 -5.37
CA TYR A 35 6.79 -6.53 -4.10
C TYR A 35 5.29 -6.73 -4.22
N TRP A 36 4.66 -7.07 -3.11
CA TRP A 36 3.23 -6.90 -2.89
C TRP A 36 3.02 -5.73 -1.94
N CYS A 37 2.17 -4.77 -2.31
CA CYS A 37 1.74 -3.68 -1.44
C CYS A 37 0.24 -3.73 -1.24
N THR A 38 -0.21 -3.54 0.00
CA THR A 38 -1.62 -3.50 0.36
C THR A 38 -1.87 -2.41 1.41
N VAL A 39 -2.94 -1.66 1.23
CA VAL A 39 -3.32 -0.55 2.12
C VAL A 39 -4.83 -0.53 2.31
N TRP A 40 -5.29 -0.03 3.45
CA TRP A 40 -6.69 0.38 3.57
C TRP A 40 -6.82 1.75 2.92
N LEU A 41 -7.64 1.86 1.88
CA LEU A 41 -7.89 3.09 1.15
C LEU A 41 -9.30 3.58 1.49
N ASP A 42 -9.39 4.81 1.97
CA ASP A 42 -10.65 5.52 2.17
C ASP A 42 -10.77 6.67 1.18
N VAL A 43 -11.83 6.61 0.39
CA VAL A 43 -12.17 7.62 -0.61
C VAL A 43 -13.56 8.14 -0.30
N SER A 44 -13.68 9.46 -0.20
CA SER A 44 -14.95 10.16 -0.01
C SER A 44 -15.03 11.35 -0.96
N GLY A 45 -16.24 11.73 -1.39
CA GLY A 45 -16.46 12.92 -2.23
C GLY A 45 -16.08 12.78 -3.71
N GLY A 46 -15.76 11.57 -4.20
CA GLY A 46 -15.39 11.36 -5.59
C GLY A 46 -14.88 9.95 -5.89
N SER A 47 -14.19 9.81 -7.02
CA SER A 47 -13.52 8.57 -7.41
C SER A 47 -12.10 8.83 -7.90
N VAL A 48 -11.21 7.85 -7.73
CA VAL A 48 -9.78 7.97 -7.98
C VAL A 48 -9.20 6.72 -8.63
N THR A 49 -8.08 6.86 -9.34
CA THR A 49 -7.15 5.76 -9.60
C THR A 49 -5.91 5.95 -8.74
N VAL A 50 -5.28 4.85 -8.33
CA VAL A 50 -4.01 4.87 -7.58
C VAL A 50 -2.91 4.39 -8.52
N ASP A 51 -1.78 5.10 -8.56
CA ASP A 51 -0.66 4.73 -9.43
C ASP A 51 -0.20 3.28 -9.14
N ASN A 52 0.04 2.51 -10.20
CA ASN A 52 0.41 1.09 -10.15
C ASN A 52 -0.65 0.14 -9.56
N CYS A 53 -1.82 0.62 -9.11
CA CYS A 53 -2.91 -0.20 -8.64
C CYS A 53 -4.08 -0.18 -9.65
N PRO A 54 -4.37 -1.30 -10.34
CA PRO A 54 -5.46 -1.35 -11.31
C PRO A 54 -6.83 -1.09 -10.67
N GLY A 55 -7.64 -0.26 -11.31
CA GLY A 55 -9.03 -0.02 -10.94
C GLY A 55 -9.35 1.44 -10.59
N THR A 56 -10.64 1.71 -10.43
CA THR A 56 -11.18 2.98 -9.96
C THR A 56 -11.84 2.77 -8.61
N PHE A 57 -11.49 3.60 -7.64
CA PHE A 57 -11.91 3.47 -6.25
C PHE A 57 -12.75 4.68 -5.82
N SER A 58 -13.85 4.42 -5.14
CA SER A 58 -14.82 5.45 -4.72
C SER A 58 -15.40 5.20 -3.32
N LYS A 59 -14.83 4.26 -2.57
CA LYS A 59 -15.29 3.86 -1.24
C LYS A 59 -14.14 3.31 -0.39
N SER A 60 -14.35 3.26 0.93
CA SER A 60 -13.48 2.60 1.89
C SER A 60 -13.35 1.11 1.59
N GLN A 61 -12.12 0.65 1.34
CA GLN A 61 -11.81 -0.76 1.10
C GLN A 61 -10.32 -1.06 1.21
N ARG A 62 -9.97 -2.33 1.40
CA ARG A 62 -8.60 -2.80 1.20
C ARG A 62 -8.30 -2.88 -0.30
N ILE A 63 -7.16 -2.33 -0.70
CA ILE A 63 -6.62 -2.50 -2.05
C ILE A 63 -5.23 -3.11 -1.97
N GLY A 64 -4.83 -3.88 -2.98
CA GLY A 64 -3.51 -4.48 -3.05
C GLY A 64 -3.08 -4.75 -4.49
N TRP A 65 -1.79 -4.61 -4.75
CA TRP A 65 -1.20 -4.80 -6.07
C TRP A 65 0.25 -5.26 -5.95
N SER A 66 0.73 -5.93 -7.00
CA SER A 66 2.14 -6.24 -7.16
C SER A 66 2.81 -5.26 -8.12
N PHE A 67 4.10 -5.02 -7.91
CA PHE A 67 4.93 -4.25 -8.82
C PHE A 67 6.40 -4.65 -8.68
N THR A 68 7.16 -4.53 -9.77
CA THR A 68 8.62 -4.72 -9.75
C THR A 68 9.29 -3.36 -9.60
N SER A 69 10.12 -3.20 -8.57
CA SER A 69 10.83 -1.94 -8.36
C SER A 69 11.89 -1.75 -9.44
N THR A 70 11.90 -0.58 -10.09
CA THR A 70 12.92 -0.22 -11.09
C THR A 70 14.00 0.69 -10.52
N ILE A 71 13.77 1.26 -9.33
CA ILE A 71 14.63 2.25 -8.68
C ILE A 71 14.75 1.99 -7.18
N ALA A 72 15.87 2.44 -6.59
CA ALA A 72 16.12 2.36 -5.15
C ALA A 72 15.59 3.62 -4.47
N ASN A 73 14.29 3.63 -4.16
CA ASN A 73 13.68 4.72 -3.40
C ASN A 73 12.62 4.18 -2.44
N PRO A 74 12.17 4.97 -1.46
CA PRO A 74 11.06 4.58 -0.62
C PRO A 74 9.76 4.41 -1.40
N MET A 75 8.82 3.63 -0.86
CA MET A 75 7.49 3.46 -1.45
C MET A 75 6.65 4.72 -1.27
N ASN A 76 6.04 5.15 -2.36
CA ASN A 76 5.18 6.33 -2.43
C ASN A 76 3.82 5.93 -3.00
N LEU A 77 2.76 6.63 -2.58
CA LEU A 77 1.45 6.56 -3.21
C LEU A 77 1.11 7.89 -3.86
N SER A 78 0.50 7.80 -5.04
CA SER A 78 -0.08 8.92 -5.76
C SER A 78 -1.43 8.46 -6.30
N TYR A 79 -2.37 9.40 -6.38
CA TYR A 79 -3.67 9.13 -6.97
C TYR A 79 -4.05 10.21 -7.97
N LYS A 80 -4.90 9.84 -8.93
CA LYS A 80 -5.51 10.77 -9.89
C LYS A 80 -7.00 10.82 -9.66
N VAL A 81 -7.57 12.03 -9.75
CA VAL A 81 -9.02 12.21 -9.67
C VAL A 81 -9.65 11.69 -10.96
N VAL A 82 -10.67 10.85 -10.82
CA VAL A 82 -11.52 10.41 -11.93
C VAL A 82 -12.81 11.23 -11.94
N SER A 83 -13.42 11.48 -10.78
CA SER A 83 -14.60 12.33 -10.67
C SER A 83 -14.73 12.98 -9.28
N GLY A 84 -15.49 14.08 -9.23
CA GLY A 84 -15.80 14.80 -7.99
C GLY A 84 -14.60 15.56 -7.41
N SER A 85 -14.57 15.66 -6.07
CA SER A 85 -13.51 16.33 -5.30
C SER A 85 -13.08 15.41 -4.16
N PRO A 86 -12.34 14.33 -4.47
CA PRO A 86 -12.11 13.25 -3.53
C PRO A 86 -11.14 13.65 -2.42
N THR A 87 -11.48 13.27 -1.19
CA THR A 87 -10.53 13.19 -0.08
C THR A 87 -10.07 11.74 0.05
N VAL A 88 -8.75 11.53 0.06
CA VAL A 88 -8.15 10.19 0.09
C VAL A 88 -7.25 10.03 1.31
N LYS A 89 -7.51 8.98 2.10
CA LYS A 89 -6.71 8.59 3.26
C LYS A 89 -6.29 7.14 3.12
N VAL A 90 -5.09 6.83 3.62
CA VAL A 90 -4.56 5.47 3.66
C VAL A 90 -4.01 5.13 5.05
N TRP A 91 -4.20 3.88 5.46
CA TRP A 91 -3.68 3.33 6.72
C TRP A 91 -3.64 1.80 6.64
N ASN A 92 -3.20 1.14 7.72
CA ASN A 92 -3.03 -0.32 7.79
C ASN A 92 -2.29 -0.82 6.55
N MET A 93 -1.02 -0.42 6.43
CA MET A 93 -0.24 -0.58 5.21
C MET A 93 0.80 -1.69 5.38
N VAL A 94 0.95 -2.52 4.36
CA VAL A 94 2.01 -3.52 4.25
C VAL A 94 2.66 -3.45 2.87
N MET A 95 3.98 -3.59 2.84
CA MET A 95 4.75 -3.89 1.65
C MET A 95 5.74 -5.00 1.99
N CYS A 96 5.74 -6.09 1.25
CA CYS A 96 6.66 -7.21 1.44
C CYS A 96 7.06 -7.78 0.08
N GLU A 97 8.07 -8.63 0.03
CA GLU A 97 8.42 -9.32 -1.21
C GLU A 97 7.25 -10.20 -1.68
N LEU A 98 7.06 -10.32 -3.00
CA LEU A 98 5.93 -11.05 -3.54
C LEU A 98 5.94 -12.53 -3.11
N GLY A 99 7.12 -13.14 -2.98
CA GLY A 99 7.26 -14.51 -2.46
C GLY A 99 6.80 -14.65 -1.00
N GLU A 100 7.10 -13.66 -0.16
CA GLU A 100 6.62 -13.60 1.23
C GLU A 100 5.11 -13.48 1.30
N TYR A 101 4.52 -12.62 0.47
CA TYR A 101 3.07 -12.50 0.35
C TYR A 101 2.43 -13.82 -0.08
N GLN A 102 2.92 -14.44 -1.15
CA GLN A 102 2.34 -15.68 -1.68
C GLN A 102 2.35 -16.82 -0.65
N ALA A 103 3.45 -16.95 0.11
CA ALA A 103 3.55 -17.95 1.17
C ALA A 103 2.62 -17.71 2.37
N ASN A 104 2.12 -16.47 2.54
CA ASN A 104 1.31 -16.06 3.69
C ASN A 104 -0.02 -15.40 3.27
N LYS A 105 -0.49 -15.67 2.04
CA LYS A 105 -1.58 -14.95 1.39
C LYS A 105 -2.86 -14.92 2.22
N ALA A 106 -3.29 -16.09 2.71
CA ALA A 106 -4.52 -16.22 3.49
C ALA A 106 -4.48 -15.39 4.79
N LEU A 107 -3.31 -15.30 5.42
CA LEU A 107 -3.12 -14.47 6.61
C LEU A 107 -3.20 -12.99 6.25
N ILE A 108 -2.40 -12.53 5.27
CA ILE A 108 -2.31 -11.11 4.91
C ILE A 108 -3.66 -10.59 4.39
N ASP A 109 -4.37 -11.37 3.59
CA ASP A 109 -5.68 -11.00 3.06
C ASP A 109 -6.76 -10.97 4.16
N GLY A 110 -6.61 -11.76 5.22
CA GLY A 110 -7.53 -11.79 6.36
C GLY A 110 -7.27 -10.70 7.41
N LEU A 111 -6.12 -10.04 7.36
CA LEU A 111 -5.74 -9.03 8.34
C LEU A 111 -6.35 -7.65 8.03
N TYR A 112 -6.98 -7.07 9.04
CA TYR A 112 -7.58 -5.74 8.97
C TYR A 112 -6.65 -4.63 9.43
N PHE A 113 -5.64 -4.94 10.26
CA PHE A 113 -4.66 -3.99 10.78
C PHE A 113 -3.25 -4.58 10.75
N PHE A 114 -2.26 -3.68 10.75
CA PHE A 114 -0.83 -4.01 10.77
C PHE A 114 -0.12 -3.05 11.72
N ASP A 115 0.63 -3.58 12.67
CA ASP A 115 1.26 -2.83 13.77
C ASP A 115 2.75 -3.11 13.95
N GLY A 116 3.33 -4.05 13.19
CA GLY A 116 4.72 -4.45 13.29
C GLY A 116 5.45 -4.56 11.96
N ASP A 117 6.78 -4.55 12.07
CA ASP A 117 7.72 -4.71 10.95
C ASP A 117 7.75 -6.16 10.41
N THR A 118 7.17 -7.12 11.15
CA THR A 118 7.22 -8.54 10.77
C THR A 118 5.91 -9.26 11.12
N MET A 119 5.51 -10.24 10.28
CA MET A 119 4.23 -10.96 10.46
C MET A 119 4.26 -12.46 10.07
N PRO A 120 3.38 -13.30 10.65
CA PRO A 120 2.62 -13.01 11.87
C PRO A 120 3.60 -12.72 13.01
N LEU A 121 3.23 -11.85 13.95
CA LEU A 121 4.06 -11.57 15.13
C LEU A 121 4.51 -12.92 15.70
N ALA A 122 5.83 -13.14 15.71
CA ALA A 122 6.41 -14.37 16.24
C ALA A 122 6.20 -14.46 17.75
#